data_AF-A0A953JN71-F1
#
_entry.id   AF-A0A953JN71-F1
#
_cell.length_a   1.000
_cell.length_b   1.000
_cell.length_c   1.000
_cell.angle_alpha   90.00
_cell.angle_beta   90.00
_cell.angle_gamma   90.00
#
_symmetry.space_group_name_H-M   'P 1'
#
loop_
_entity.id
_entity.type
_entity.pdbx_description
1 polymer ?
#
loop_
_entity_poly.entity_id
_entity_poly.type
_entity_poly.pdbx_seq_one_letter_code
_entity_poly.pdbx_strand_id
1 'polypeptide(L)'
;MLAMLGWLLILVGTIWLVVTAIQTGKTTGEKVLWALVTFLCEPLGGIVFYFVQKQGMIPLLLVIIGWVLMVVGGGMSMFSALSR
;
A
#
# COMPACT_ATOMS: atom_id res chain seq x y z
N MET A 1 2.70 -18.91 3.20
CA MET A 1 2.74 -18.48 1.77
C MET A 1 1.90 -17.25 1.50
N LEU A 2 0.61 -17.20 1.84
CA LEU A 2 -0.24 -16.02 1.57
C LEU A 2 0.27 -14.73 2.22
N ALA A 3 0.79 -14.78 3.45
CA ALA A 3 1.35 -13.59 4.11
C ALA A 3 2.60 -13.02 3.42
N MET A 4 3.46 -13.89 2.85
CA MET A 4 4.62 -13.46 2.05
C MET A 4 4.17 -12.80 0.74
N LEU A 5 3.18 -13.37 0.06
CA LEU A 5 2.58 -12.78 -1.14
C LEU A 5 1.94 -11.42 -0.81
N GLY A 6 1.23 -11.32 0.32
CA GLY A 6 0.66 -10.08 0.81
C GLY A 6 1.71 -9.00 1.02
N TRP A 7 2.82 -9.32 1.71
CA TRP A 7 3.91 -8.38 1.94
C TRP A 7 4.57 -7.91 0.63
N LEU A 8 4.77 -8.82 -0.33
CA LEU A 8 5.36 -8.48 -1.62
C LEU A 8 4.45 -7.56 -2.44
N LEU A 9 3.13 -7.79 -2.40
CA LEU A 9 2.13 -6.92 -3.03
C LEU A 9 2.07 -5.54 -2.37
N ILE A 10 2.15 -5.46 -1.04
CA ILE A 10 2.27 -4.19 -0.34
C ILE A 10 3.49 -3.45 -0.86
N LEU A 11 4.67 -4.07 -0.83
CA LEU A 11 5.93 -3.40 -1.17
C LEU A 11 5.96 -2.90 -2.62
N VAL A 12 5.52 -3.73 -3.57
CA VAL A 12 5.41 -3.34 -4.99
C VAL A 12 4.36 -2.24 -5.16
N GLY A 13 3.21 -2.37 -4.49
CA GLY A 13 2.15 -1.37 -4.48
C GLY A 13 2.64 -0.02 -3.95
N THR A 14 3.32 -0.01 -2.81
CA THR A 14 3.90 1.17 -2.15
C THR A 14 4.88 1.88 -3.06
N ILE A 15 5.87 1.16 -3.62
CA ILE A 15 6.87 1.76 -4.51
C ILE A 15 6.18 2.38 -5.72
N TRP A 16 5.21 1.68 -6.31
CA TRP A 16 4.46 2.21 -7.45
C TRP A 16 3.61 3.43 -7.06
N LEU A 17 3.01 3.44 -5.88
CA LEU A 17 2.25 4.59 -5.37
C LEU A 17 3.15 5.80 -5.17
N VAL A 18 4.34 5.62 -4.59
CA VAL A 18 5.36 6.66 -4.43
C VAL A 18 5.84 7.21 -5.78
N VAL A 19 6.14 6.34 -6.74
CA VAL A 19 6.53 6.76 -8.10
C VAL A 19 5.41 7.56 -8.76
N THR A 20 4.16 7.10 -8.62
CA THR A 20 2.98 7.81 -9.13
C THR A 20 2.85 9.18 -8.48
N ALA A 21 3.02 9.28 -7.15
CA ALA A 21 3.00 10.54 -6.43
C ALA A 21 4.04 11.55 -6.94
N ILE A 22 5.27 11.08 -7.21
CA ILE A 22 6.35 11.91 -7.75
C ILE A 22 6.05 12.35 -9.20
N GLN A 23 5.45 11.48 -10.01
CA GLN A 23 5.08 11.79 -11.40
C GLN A 23 3.90 12.76 -11.49
N THR A 24 3.00 12.75 -10.51
CA THR A 24 1.78 13.55 -10.53
C THR A 24 1.96 14.94 -9.92
N GLY A 25 2.92 15.11 -8.99
CA GLY A 25 3.17 16.40 -8.34
C GLY A 25 3.68 17.48 -9.32
N LYS A 26 3.15 18.71 -9.21
CA LYS A 26 3.51 19.82 -10.11
C LYS A 26 4.77 20.55 -9.67
N THR A 27 5.01 20.59 -8.36
CA THR A 27 6.18 21.25 -7.75
C THR A 27 7.02 20.26 -6.98
N THR A 28 8.31 20.56 -6.77
CA THR A 28 9.21 19.69 -5.99
C THR A 28 8.69 19.45 -4.57
N GLY A 29 8.13 20.48 -3.92
CA GLY A 29 7.56 20.36 -2.58
C GLY A 29 6.36 19.41 -2.55
N GLU A 30 5.45 19.53 -3.51
CA GLU A 30 4.27 18.66 -3.62
C GLU A 30 4.66 17.20 -3.89
N LYS A 31 5.65 16.95 -4.75
CA LYS A 31 6.16 15.59 -5.03
C LYS A 31 6.68 14.91 -3.78
N VAL A 32 7.51 15.62 -3.01
CA VAL A 32 8.10 15.10 -1.77
C VAL A 32 7.03 14.88 -0.70
N LEU A 33 6.08 15.82 -0.57
CA LEU A 33 5.01 15.71 0.42
C LEU A 33 4.13 14.49 0.15
N TRP A 34 3.69 14.30 -1.10
CA TRP A 34 2.87 13.14 -1.45
C TRP A 34 3.64 11.84 -1.30
N ALA A 35 4.88 11.76 -1.78
CA ALA A 35 5.73 10.58 -1.61
C ALA A 35 5.89 10.19 -0.13
N LEU A 36 6.14 11.16 0.76
CA LEU A 36 6.26 10.93 2.20
C LEU A 36 4.93 10.47 2.81
N VAL A 37 3.82 11.15 2.51
CA VAL A 37 2.49 10.79 3.03
C VAL A 37 2.09 9.40 2.56
N THR A 38 2.33 9.06 1.30
CA THR A 38 2.03 7.74 0.74
C THR A 38 3.05 6.68 1.14
N PHE A 39 4.15 6.99 1.82
CA PHE A 39 5.11 5.99 2.29
C PHE A 39 4.95 5.72 3.78
N LEU A 40 4.78 6.78 4.59
CA LEU A 40 4.63 6.64 6.04
C LEU A 40 3.20 6.28 6.48
N CYS A 41 2.18 6.73 5.76
CA CYS A 41 0.78 6.58 6.20
C CYS A 41 -0.02 5.57 5.38
N GLU A 42 0.61 4.60 4.70
CA GLU A 42 -0.15 3.57 3.99
C GLU A 42 -0.95 2.69 4.95
N PRO A 43 -2.19 2.29 4.58
CA PRO A 43 -2.87 2.51 3.29
C PRO A 43 -3.61 3.86 3.18
N LEU A 44 -3.85 4.56 4.29
CA LEU A 44 -4.66 5.79 4.35
C LEU A 44 -4.09 6.93 3.50
N GLY A 45 -2.77 7.12 3.50
CA GLY A 45 -2.08 8.13 2.69
C GLY A 45 -2.30 7.93 1.19
N GLY A 46 -2.33 6.68 0.73
CA GLY A 46 -2.65 6.33 -0.65
C GLY A 46 -4.11 6.60 -1.02
N ILE A 47 -5.05 6.41 -0.08
CA ILE A 47 -6.47 6.73 -0.28
C ILE A 47 -6.64 8.24 -0.46
N VAL A 48 -6.05 9.05 0.42
CA VAL A 48 -6.11 10.52 0.33
C VAL A 48 -5.47 11.00 -0.97
N PHE A 49 -4.32 10.43 -1.35
CA PHE A 49 -3.67 10.73 -2.62
C PHE A 49 -4.59 10.45 -3.82
N TYR A 50 -5.27 9.30 -3.84
CA TYR A 50 -6.22 8.97 -4.90
C TYR A 50 -7.39 9.96 -4.96
N PHE A 51 -7.96 10.38 -3.83
CA PHE A 51 -9.06 11.36 -3.85
C PHE A 51 -8.62 12.74 -4.33
N VAL A 52 -7.43 13.19 -3.96
CA VAL A 52 -6.93 14.52 -4.32
C VAL A 52 -6.39 14.57 -5.75
N GLN A 53 -5.55 13.60 -6.13
CA GLN A 53 -4.89 13.59 -7.44
C GLN A 53 -5.64 12.76 -8.49
N LYS A 54 -6.63 11.95 -8.09
CA LYS A 54 -7.39 11.02 -8.97
C LYS A 54 -6.49 10.06 -9.75
N GLN A 55 -5.31 9.77 -9.21
CA GLN A 55 -4.25 8.96 -9.80
C GLN A 55 -3.81 7.89 -8.79
N GLY A 56 -3.23 6.79 -9.26
CA GLY A 56 -2.70 5.74 -8.36
C GLY A 56 -3.74 4.76 -7.81
N MET A 57 -4.89 4.59 -8.45
CA MET A 57 -5.91 3.62 -8.02
C MET A 57 -5.40 2.16 -8.01
N ILE A 58 -4.66 1.79 -9.06
CA ILE A 58 -4.10 0.44 -9.22
C ILE A 58 -3.07 0.14 -8.11
N PRO A 59 -2.05 0.99 -7.87
CA PRO A 59 -1.13 0.75 -6.77
C PRO A 59 -1.82 0.77 -5.40
N LEU A 60 -2.84 1.61 -5.20
CA LEU A 60 -3.64 1.61 -3.97
C LEU A 60 -4.35 0.28 -3.74
N LEU A 61 -4.98 -0.28 -4.78
CA LEU A 61 -5.64 -1.59 -4.69
C LEU A 61 -4.64 -2.71 -4.39
N LEU A 62 -3.43 -2.65 -4.96
CA LEU A 62 -2.37 -3.63 -4.66
C LEU A 62 -1.96 -3.58 -3.19
N VAL A 63 -1.80 -2.37 -2.61
CA VAL A 63 -1.51 -2.20 -1.18
C VAL A 63 -2.64 -2.74 -0.32
N ILE A 64 -3.90 -2.42 -0.64
CA ILE A 64 -5.08 -2.89 0.11
C ILE A 64 -5.20 -4.43 0.06
N ILE A 65 -5.09 -5.02 -1.13
CA ILE A 65 -5.14 -6.47 -1.30
C ILE A 65 -3.97 -7.14 -0.57
N GLY A 66 -2.78 -6.55 -0.65
CA GLY A 66 -1.61 -7.02 0.07
C GLY A 66 -1.84 -7.07 1.58
N TRP A 67 -2.41 -6.01 2.17
CA TRP A 67 -2.79 -5.97 3.59
C TRP A 67 -3.83 -7.03 3.95
N VAL A 68 -4.88 -7.20 3.14
CA VAL A 68 -5.90 -8.23 3.35
C VAL A 68 -5.28 -9.63 3.34
N LEU A 69 -4.44 -9.94 2.34
CA LEU A 69 -3.75 -11.22 2.25
C LEU A 69 -2.79 -11.47 3.41
N MET A 70 -2.15 -10.41 3.92
CA MET A 70 -1.25 -10.50 5.07
C MET A 70 -2.02 -10.79 6.37
N VAL A 71 -3.15 -10.12 6.60
CA VAL A 71 -4.02 -10.33 7.77
C VAL A 71 -4.68 -11.71 7.72
N VAL A 72 -5.23 -12.10 6.58
CA VAL A 72 -5.88 -13.41 6.41
C VAL A 72 -4.86 -14.54 6.49
N GLY A 73 -3.71 -14.38 5.81
CA GLY A 73 -2.63 -15.36 5.85
C GLY A 73 -2.00 -15.53 7.24
N GLY A 74 -1.80 -14.42 7.96
CA GLY A 74 -1.28 -14.42 9.33
C GLY A 74 -2.30 -14.98 10.34
N GLY A 75 -3.56 -14.57 10.25
CA GLY A 75 -4.65 -15.03 11.11
C GLY A 75 -4.89 -16.54 10.98
N MET A 76 -4.90 -17.08 9.75
CA MET A 76 -5.01 -18.53 9.54
C MET A 76 -3.81 -19.30 10.11
N SER A 77 -2.60 -18.73 10.03
CA SER A 77 -1.40 -19.36 10.59
C SER A 77 -1.44 -19.41 12.13
N MET A 78 -1.99 -18.38 12.77
CA MET A 78 -2.17 -18.36 14.23
C MET A 78 -3.31 -19.27 14.68
N PHE A 79 -4.43 -19.30 13.96
CA PHE A 79 -5.57 -20.17 14.27
C PHE A 79 -5.18 -21.66 14.17
N SER A 80 -4.43 -22.03 13.13
CA SER A 80 -3.93 -23.41 12.95
C SER A 80 -2.89 -23.83 13.99
N ALA A 81 -2.13 -22.88 14.55
CA ALA A 81 -1.23 -23.13 15.66
C ALA A 81 -1.96 -23.34 16.99
N LEU A 82 -3.11 -22.68 17.19
CA LEU A 82 -3.93 -22.79 18.41
C LEU A 82 -4.81 -24.06 18.43
N SER A 83 -5.11 -24.63 17.26
CA SER A 83 -5.92 -25.84 17.09
C SER A 83 -5.12 -27.15 17.19
N ARG A 84 -3.84 -27.08 17.55
CA ARG A 84 -2.95 -28.23 17.82
C ARG A 84 -2.60 -28.28 19.29
#